data_AF-A0A749DRA4-F1
#
_entry.id   AF-A0A749DRA4-F1
#
_cell.length_a   1.000
_cell.length_b   1.000
_cell.length_c   1.000
_cell.angle_alpha   90.00
_cell.angle_beta   90.00
_cell.angle_gamma   90.00
#
_symmetry.space_group_name_H-M   'P 1'
#
loop_
_entity.id
_entity.type
_entity.pdbx_description
1 polymer ?
#
loop_
_entity_poly.entity_id
_entity_poly.type
_entity_poly.pdbx_seq_one_letter_code
_entity_poly.pdbx_strand_id
1 'polypeptide(L)' 'MRFRQLLPLFGALFALYIIWGSTYFVIRIGVESWPPLMMAGVRFLSAGMLLMAFLLLRGEKLPPL' A
#
# COMPACT_ATOMS: atom_id res chain seq x y z
N MET A 1 -0.80 -26.45 -11.78
CA MET A 1 0.11 -25.29 -11.69
C MET A 1 1.53 -25.76 -11.93
N ARG A 2 2.33 -25.06 -12.75
CA ARG A 2 3.73 -25.46 -12.93
C ARG A 2 4.47 -25.23 -11.61
N PHE A 3 5.29 -26.18 -11.15
CA PHE A 3 6.02 -26.09 -9.87
C PHE A 3 6.80 -24.77 -9.70
N ARG A 4 7.27 -24.19 -10.82
CA ARG A 4 7.92 -22.87 -10.89
C ARG A 4 7.08 -21.69 -10.37
N GLN A 5 5.74 -21.83 -10.31
CA GLN A 5 4.83 -20.78 -9.83
C GLN A 5 4.62 -20.81 -8.32
N LEU A 6 5.04 -21.87 -7.62
CA LEU A 6 4.85 -21.98 -6.17
C LEU A 6 5.70 -20.97 -5.41
N LEU A 7 6.96 -20.77 -5.83
CA LEU A 7 7.86 -19.82 -5.19
C LEU A 7 7.34 -18.36 -5.22
N PRO A 8 6.96 -17.79 -6.38
CA PRO A 8 6.38 -16.44 -6.40
C PRO A 8 5.02 -16.38 -5.69
N LEU A 9 4.24 -17.46 -5.69
CA LEU A 9 2.97 -17.52 -4.94
C LEU A 9 3.21 -17.35 -3.43
N PHE A 10 4.14 -18.12 -2.86
CA PHE A 10 4.48 -17.99 -1.44
C PHE A 10 5.02 -16.59 -1.11
N GLY A 11 5.87 -16.02 -1.98
CA GLY A 11 6.37 -14.66 -1.81
C GLY A 11 5.24 -13.61 -1.82
N ALA A 12 4.30 -13.73 -2.75
CA ALA A 12 3.15 -12.83 -2.83
C ALA A 12 2.22 -12.96 -1.62
N LEU A 13 1.95 -14.19 -1.16
CA LEU A 13 1.15 -14.43 0.05
C LEU A 13 1.84 -13.88 1.29
N PHE A 14 3.14 -14.10 1.44
CA PHE A 14 3.92 -13.54 2.55
C PHE A 14 3.85 -12.00 2.57
N ALA A 15 4.10 -11.37 1.42
CA ALA A 15 3.98 -9.91 1.29
C ALA A 15 2.56 -9.42 1.62
N LEU A 16 1.53 -10.12 1.16
CA LEU A 16 0.14 -9.81 1.45
C LEU A 16 -0.16 -9.91 2.94
N TYR A 17 0.23 -10.99 3.60
CA TYR A 17 -0.03 -11.16 5.04
C TYR A 17 0.68 -10.10 5.88
N ILE A 18 1.92 -9.75 5.54
CA ILE A 18 2.69 -8.78 6.33
C ILE A 18 2.24 -7.35 6.02
N ILE A 19 2.27 -6.94 4.76
CA ILE A 19 1.98 -5.55 4.37
C ILE A 19 0.49 -5.27 4.61
N TRP A 20 -0.39 -6.14 4.14
CA TRP A 20 -1.82 -5.90 4.27
C TRP A 20 -2.30 -6.13 5.70
N GLY A 21 -1.80 -7.17 6.37
CA GLY A 21 -2.10 -7.43 7.78
C GLY A 21 -1.68 -6.28 8.70
N SER A 22 -0.48 -5.74 8.54
CA SER A 22 -0.03 -4.59 9.34
C SER A 22 -0.88 -3.34 9.10
N THR A 23 -1.27 -3.05 7.85
CA THR A 23 -2.18 -1.91 7.59
C THR A 23 -3.56 -2.12 8.20
N TYR A 24 -4.11 -3.33 8.16
CA TYR A 24 -5.37 -3.66 8.80
C TYR A 24 -5.30 -3.45 10.31
N PHE A 25 -4.21 -3.91 10.94
CA PHE A 25 -3.95 -3.73 12.37
C PHE A 25 -3.93 -2.26 12.77
N VAL A 26 -3.17 -1.43 12.05
CA VAL A 26 -3.11 0.02 12.32
C VAL A 26 -4.46 0.69 12.12
N ILE A 27 -5.21 0.33 11.08
CA ILE A 27 -6.55 0.89 10.84
C ILE A 27 -7.49 0.50 11.98
N ARG A 28 -7.51 -0.77 12.39
CA ARG A 28 -8.36 -1.27 13.49
C ARG A 28 -8.17 -0.47 14.76
N ILE A 29 -6.93 -0.15 15.11
CA ILE A 29 -6.61 0.66 16.29
C ILE A 29 -6.95 2.13 16.03
N GLY A 30 -6.55 2.67 14.88
CA GLY A 30 -6.71 4.09 14.59
C GLY A 30 -8.17 4.53 14.50
N VAL A 31 -9.08 3.68 14.02
CA VAL A 31 -10.52 4.01 13.97
C VAL A 31 -11.19 4.09 15.34
N GLU A 32 -10.54 3.59 16.40
CA GLU A 32 -11.03 3.79 17.78
C GLU A 32 -10.90 5.26 18.21
N SER A 33 -9.96 6.00 17.61
CA SER A 33 -9.68 7.40 17.93
C SER A 33 -10.08 8.38 16.82
N TRP A 34 -9.99 7.97 15.55
CA TRP A 34 -10.17 8.83 14.38
C TRP A 34 -11.35 8.36 13.52
N PRO A 35 -12.11 9.28 12.89
CA PRO A 35 -13.16 8.90 11.96
C PRO A 35 -12.62 7.99 10.82
N PRO A 36 -13.36 6.93 10.42
CA PRO A 36 -12.89 5.99 9.39
C PRO A 36 -12.49 6.65 8.07
N LEU A 37 -13.23 7.68 7.64
CA LEU A 37 -12.91 8.42 6.42
C LEU A 37 -11.57 9.17 6.53
N MET A 38 -11.25 9.74 7.70
CA MET A 38 -9.96 10.40 7.91
C MET A 38 -8.80 9.40 7.87
N MET A 39 -8.96 8.24 8.50
CA MET A 39 -7.96 7.17 8.45
C MET A 39 -7.71 6.70 7.01
N ALA A 40 -8.76 6.49 6.24
CA ALA A 40 -8.65 6.17 4.82
C ALA A 40 -7.97 7.31 4.03
N GLY A 41 -8.41 8.55 4.23
CA GLY A 41 -7.88 9.73 3.56
C GLY A 41 -6.37 9.90 3.79
N VAL A 42 -5.92 9.86 5.04
CA VAL A 42 -4.49 9.97 5.37
C VAL A 42 -3.68 8.83 4.76
N ARG A 43 -4.19 7.60 4.81
CA ARG A 43 -3.51 6.44 4.21
C ARG A 43 -3.35 6.60 2.69
N PHE A 44 -4.41 6.97 1.99
CA PHE A 44 -4.35 7.08 0.52
C PHE A 44 -3.59 8.32 0.06
N LEU A 45 -3.71 9.44 0.77
CA LEU A 45 -2.94 10.64 0.48
C LEU A 45 -1.44 10.42 0.72
N SER A 46 -1.05 9.80 1.84
CA SER A 46 0.35 9.47 2.10
C SER A 46 0.91 8.50 1.06
N ALA A 47 0.19 7.43 0.72
CA ALA A 47 0.61 6.49 -0.31
C ALA A 47 0.75 7.16 -1.70
N GLY A 48 -0.21 8.01 -2.08
CA GLY A 48 -0.17 8.77 -3.33
C GLY A 48 0.99 9.76 -3.36
N MET A 49 1.24 10.49 -2.28
CA MET A 49 2.37 11.41 -2.16
C MET A 49 3.71 10.70 -2.26
N LEU A 50 3.87 9.56 -1.57
CA LEU A 50 5.10 8.75 -1.63
C LEU A 50 5.33 8.22 -3.04
N LEU A 51 4.29 7.71 -3.69
CA LEU A 51 4.37 7.22 -5.06
C LEU A 51 4.71 8.34 -6.04
N MET A 52 4.03 9.49 -5.94
CA MET A 52 4.30 10.65 -6.78
C MET A 52 5.74 11.14 -6.60
N ALA A 53 6.20 11.29 -5.35
CA ALA A 53 7.57 11.68 -5.05
C ALA A 53 8.57 10.69 -5.65
N PHE A 54 8.33 9.39 -5.52
CA PHE A 54 9.19 8.35 -6.10
C PHE A 54 9.27 8.44 -7.63
N LEU A 55 8.16 8.66 -8.32
CA LEU A 55 8.12 8.79 -9.78
C LEU A 55 8.83 10.06 -10.25
N LEU A 56 8.60 11.19 -9.59
CA LEU A 56 9.29 12.45 -9.89
C LEU A 56 10.80 12.33 -9.66
N LEU A 57 11.23 11.66 -8.59
CA LEU A 57 12.65 11.36 -8.33
C LEU A 57 13.27 10.44 -9.39
N ARG A 58 12.46 9.62 -10.07
CA ARG A 58 12.89 8.82 -11.23
C ARG A 58 12.93 9.59 -12.55
N GLY A 59 12.50 10.85 -12.56
CA GLY A 59 12.45 11.68 -13.77
C GLY A 59 11.20 11.46 -14.63
N GLU A 60 10.19 10.76 -14.12
CA GLU A 60 8.90 10.63 -14.81
C GLU A 60 8.18 11.99 -14.85
N LYS A 61 7.57 12.30 -16.00
CA LYS A 61 6.84 13.56 -16.18
C LYS A 61 5.40 13.41 -15.68
N LEU A 62 4.86 14.50 -15.14
CA LEU A 62 3.43 14.56 -14.84
C LEU A 62 2.63 14.38 -16.14
N PRO A 63 1.50 13.65 -16.08
CA PRO A 63 0.61 13.53 -17.22
C PRO A 63 0.12 14.92 -17.66
N PRO A 64 -0.11 15.13 -18.96
CA PRO A 64 -0.69 16.38 -19.45
C PRO A 64 -2.11 16.56 -18.88
N LEU A 65 -2.46 17.81 -18.58
CA LEU A 65 -3.78 18.22 -18.08
C LEU A 65 -4.86 18.15 -19.16
#